data_AF-B4FCY7-F1
#
_entry.id   AF-B4FCY7-F1
#
_cell.length_a   1.000
_cell.length_b   1.000
_cell.length_c   1.000
_cell.angle_alpha   90.00
_cell.angle_beta   90.00
_cell.angle_gamma   90.00
#
_symmetry.space_group_name_H-M   'P 1'
#
loop_
_entity.id
_entity.type
_entity.pdbx_description
1 polymer ?
#
loop_
_entity_poly.entity_id
_entity_poly.type
_entity_poly.pdbx_seq_one_letter_code
_entity_poly.pdbx_strand_id
1 'polypeptide(L)'
;MKVCALRFTETARARIINAGGECLTFDQLALRAPLGQNTVLLRGPKNAREAVRHFGPAPGVPHSHTKPYVRSKGRKFEKARGRRNSRGFKV
;
A
#
# COMPACT_ATOMS: atom_id res chain seq x y z
N MET A 1 -10.30 7.42 -20.94
CA MET A 1 -10.53 6.60 -19.72
C MET A 1 -11.52 7.30 -18.81
N LYS A 2 -12.58 6.64 -18.33
CA LYS A 2 -13.57 7.22 -17.40
C LYS A 2 -13.34 6.68 -15.99
N VAL A 3 -13.11 7.54 -15.01
CA VAL A 3 -12.82 7.13 -13.63
C VAL A 3 -13.74 7.86 -12.68
N CYS A 4 -14.42 7.12 -11.80
CA CYS A 4 -15.16 7.67 -10.67
C CYS A 4 -14.38 7.48 -9.37
N ALA A 5 -14.24 8.53 -8.57
CA ALA A 5 -13.60 8.47 -7.25
C ALA A 5 -14.14 9.54 -6.31
N LEU A 6 -13.96 9.35 -4.99
CA LEU A 6 -14.31 10.37 -3.99
C LEU A 6 -13.42 11.62 -4.11
N ARG A 7 -12.14 11.42 -4.43
CA ARG A 7 -11.14 12.49 -4.55
C ARG A 7 -10.17 12.16 -5.66
N PHE A 8 -9.75 13.20 -6.38
CA PHE A 8 -8.62 13.18 -7.30
C PHE A 8 -7.58 14.18 -6.82
N THR A 9 -6.30 13.83 -6.90
CA THR A 9 -5.24 14.84 -6.83
C THR A 9 -5.28 15.69 -8.10
N GLU A 10 -4.86 16.94 -8.02
CA GLU A 10 -4.85 17.86 -9.17
C GLU A 10 -4.00 17.31 -10.32
N THR A 11 -2.85 16.75 -9.99
CA THR A 11 -1.94 16.11 -10.95
C THR A 11 -2.57 14.90 -11.64
N ALA A 12 -3.31 14.06 -10.92
CA ALA A 12 -3.99 12.91 -11.51
C ALA A 12 -5.14 13.37 -12.40
N ARG A 13 -5.92 14.36 -11.97
CA ARG A 13 -7.01 14.94 -12.75
C ARG A 13 -6.50 15.50 -14.08
N ALA A 14 -5.44 16.32 -14.04
CA ALA A 14 -4.83 16.89 -15.24
C ALA A 14 -4.36 15.81 -16.22
N ARG A 15 -3.69 14.75 -15.72
CA ARG A 15 -3.24 13.63 -16.57
C ARG A 15 -4.40 12.88 -17.23
N ILE A 16 -5.50 12.67 -16.51
CA ILE A 16 -6.67 11.98 -17.05
C ILE A 16 -7.30 12.83 -18.16
N ILE A 17 -7.52 14.11 -17.93
CA ILE A 17 -8.15 15.03 -18.89
C ILE A 17 -7.27 15.21 -20.13
N ASN A 18 -5.95 15.41 -19.95
CA ASN A 18 -5.01 15.56 -21.06
C ASN A 18 -4.94 14.31 -21.95
N ALA A 19 -5.25 13.14 -21.41
CA ALA A 19 -5.36 11.89 -22.16
C ALA A 19 -6.78 11.67 -22.77
N GLY A 20 -7.64 12.70 -22.79
CA GLY A 20 -9.02 12.60 -23.27
C GLY A 20 -9.93 11.78 -22.37
N GLY A 21 -9.59 11.65 -21.09
CA GLY A 21 -10.37 10.95 -20.08
C GLY A 21 -11.35 11.84 -19.33
N GLU A 22 -12.14 11.22 -18.46
CA GLU A 22 -13.18 11.87 -17.68
C GLU A 22 -13.05 11.50 -16.20
N CYS A 23 -13.10 12.51 -15.33
CA CYS A 23 -13.12 12.34 -13.88
C CYS A 23 -14.55 12.57 -13.37
N LEU A 24 -15.14 11.55 -12.75
CA LEU A 24 -16.51 11.56 -12.26
C LEU A 24 -16.56 11.54 -10.73
N THR A 25 -17.61 12.14 -10.18
CA THR A 25 -18.02 11.99 -8.78
C THR A 25 -19.08 10.89 -8.64
N PHE A 26 -19.37 10.46 -7.41
CA PHE A 26 -20.32 9.37 -7.17
C PHE A 26 -21.77 9.75 -7.45
N ASP A 27 -22.16 11.01 -7.25
CA ASP A 27 -23.46 11.54 -7.65
C ASP A 27 -23.64 11.50 -9.18
N GLN A 28 -22.62 11.91 -9.94
CA GLN A 28 -22.61 11.82 -11.40
C GLN A 28 -22.65 10.37 -11.88
N LEU A 29 -21.93 9.46 -11.21
CA LEU A 29 -21.97 8.04 -11.55
C LEU A 29 -23.37 7.45 -11.29
N ALA A 30 -24.00 7.79 -10.16
CA ALA A 30 -25.33 7.30 -9.81
C ALA A 30 -26.39 7.75 -10.83
N LEU A 31 -26.30 8.97 -11.35
CA LEU A 31 -27.17 9.45 -12.42
C LEU A 31 -26.95 8.73 -13.75
N ARG A 32 -25.70 8.41 -14.10
CA ARG A 32 -25.34 7.78 -15.39
C ARG A 32 -25.56 6.27 -15.42
N ALA A 33 -25.26 5.60 -14.31
CA ALA A 33 -25.30 4.15 -14.18
C ALA A 33 -25.88 3.78 -12.80
N PRO A 34 -27.19 3.99 -12.57
CA PRO A 34 -27.82 3.76 -11.26
C PRO A 34 -27.70 2.30 -10.79
N LEU A 35 -27.64 1.36 -11.75
CA LEU A 35 -27.44 -0.08 -11.48
C LEU A 35 -25.97 -0.52 -11.55
N GLY A 36 -25.03 0.38 -11.84
CA GLY A 36 -23.61 0.06 -11.98
C GLY A 36 -23.24 -0.78 -13.21
N GLN A 37 -24.10 -0.84 -14.23
CA GLN A 37 -23.84 -1.57 -15.48
C GLN A 37 -22.58 -1.05 -16.17
N ASN A 38 -21.78 -1.96 -16.74
CA ASN A 38 -20.50 -1.65 -17.40
C ASN A 38 -19.48 -0.91 -16.52
N THR A 39 -19.54 -1.10 -15.19
CA THR A 39 -18.54 -0.57 -14.26
C THR A 39 -17.67 -1.68 -13.67
N VAL A 40 -16.43 -1.35 -13.33
CA VAL A 40 -15.49 -2.26 -12.65
C VAL A 40 -15.10 -1.65 -11.32
N LEU A 41 -15.40 -2.37 -10.22
CA LEU A 41 -15.02 -1.93 -8.89
C LEU A 41 -13.55 -2.26 -8.62
N LEU A 42 -12.75 -1.23 -8.34
CA LEU A 42 -11.32 -1.38 -8.05
C LEU A 42 -11.02 -0.94 -6.61
N ARG A 43 -10.07 -1.61 -5.97
CA ARG A 43 -9.59 -1.26 -4.62
C ARG A 43 -8.08 -1.10 -4.61
N GLY A 44 -7.61 0.01 -4.04
CA GLY A 44 -6.18 0.20 -3.78
C GLY A 44 -5.63 -0.81 -2.76
N PRO A 45 -4.29 -1.02 -2.75
CA PRO A 45 -3.67 -2.02 -1.88
C PRO A 45 -3.77 -1.62 -0.40
N LYS A 46 -4.61 -2.33 0.37
CA LYS A 46 -4.83 -2.06 1.80
C LYS A 46 -3.60 -2.39 2.66
N ASN A 47 -2.92 -3.48 2.34
CA ASN A 47 -1.86 -4.06 3.16
C ASN A 47 -0.45 -3.59 2.78
N ALA A 48 -0.32 -2.71 1.79
CA ALA A 48 0.97 -2.13 1.38
C ALA A 48 1.46 -1.00 2.32
N ARG A 49 0.72 -0.71 3.41
CA ARG A 49 1.08 0.32 4.39
C ARG A 49 2.31 -0.12 5.19
N GLU A 50 3.20 0.82 5.52
CA GLU A 50 4.41 0.51 6.31
C GLU A 50 4.09 -0.13 7.67
N ALA A 51 3.00 0.30 8.33
CA ALA A 51 2.55 -0.28 9.59
C ALA A 51 2.31 -1.80 9.49
N VAL A 52 1.77 -2.29 8.36
CA VAL A 52 1.44 -3.70 8.16
C VAL A 52 2.70 -4.57 8.11
N ARG A 53 3.85 -3.99 7.72
CA ARG A 53 5.13 -4.71 7.69
C ARG A 53 5.64 -5.07 9.08
N HIS A 54 5.16 -4.38 10.11
CA HIS A 54 5.48 -4.65 11.51
C HIS A 54 4.50 -5.64 12.16
N PHE A 55 3.48 -6.10 11.43
CA PHE A 55 2.52 -7.09 11.92
C PHE A 55 2.95 -8.51 11.55
N GLY A 56 2.28 -9.50 12.15
CA GLY A 56 2.57 -10.93 11.95
C GLY A 56 3.46 -11.52 13.05
N PRO A 57 4.08 -12.69 12.79
CA PRO A 57 4.93 -13.37 13.76
C PRO A 57 6.09 -12.48 14.22
N ALA A 58 6.40 -12.51 15.52
CA ALA A 58 7.35 -11.57 16.13
C ALA A 58 8.72 -11.58 15.42
N PRO A 59 9.39 -10.42 15.27
CA PRO A 59 10.73 -10.36 14.69
C PRO A 59 11.71 -11.19 15.51
N GLY A 60 12.24 -12.27 14.93
CA GLY A 60 13.12 -13.21 15.64
C GLY A 60 12.48 -14.54 16.01
N VAL A 61 11.29 -14.86 15.48
CA VAL A 61 10.86 -16.25 15.31
C VAL A 61 11.32 -16.79 13.94
N PRO A 62 11.64 -18.09 13.82
CA PRO A 62 12.07 -18.69 12.55
C PRO A 62 11.07 -18.41 11.43
N HIS A 63 11.59 -18.11 10.24
CA HIS A 63 10.79 -17.78 9.04
C HIS A 63 9.90 -16.52 9.15
N SER A 64 10.06 -15.69 10.19
CA SER A 64 9.40 -14.38 10.23
C SER A 64 10.13 -13.37 9.35
N HIS A 65 9.34 -12.66 8.53
CA HIS A 65 9.77 -11.51 7.74
C HIS A 65 9.25 -10.18 8.30
N THR A 66 8.70 -10.19 9.52
CA THR A 66 8.16 -9.00 10.17
C THR A 66 9.29 -8.01 10.47
N LYS A 67 9.09 -6.76 10.05
CA LYS A 67 10.06 -5.69 10.25
C LYS A 67 10.14 -5.34 11.75
N PRO A 68 11.33 -5.32 12.38
CA PRO A 68 11.47 -4.84 13.75
C PRO A 68 11.29 -3.33 13.85
N TYR A 69 10.80 -2.86 14.99
CA TYR A 69 10.77 -1.43 15.33
C TYR A 69 12.14 -0.99 15.82
N VAL A 70 12.86 -0.23 15.01
CA VAL A 70 14.23 0.23 15.31
C VAL A 70 14.31 1.73 15.08
N ARG A 71 15.00 2.45 15.97
CA ARG A 71 15.15 3.92 15.91
C ARG A 71 15.88 4.40 14.64
N SER A 72 16.87 3.65 14.18
CA SER A 72 17.69 3.99 13.02
C SER A 72 18.15 2.74 12.30
N LYS A 73 18.51 2.87 11.02
CA LYS A 73 19.01 1.76 10.21
C LYS A 73 20.52 1.85 10.07
N GLY A 74 21.24 0.78 10.37
CA GLY A 74 22.70 0.75 10.21
C GLY A 74 23.35 -0.52 10.78
N ARG A 75 24.67 -0.65 10.66
CA ARG A 75 25.43 -1.81 11.19
C ARG A 75 25.29 -1.95 12.71
N LYS A 76 25.17 -0.82 13.42
CA LYS A 76 25.10 -0.72 14.88
C LYS A 76 23.69 -0.94 15.46
N PHE A 77 22.66 -1.08 14.63
CA PHE A 77 21.26 -1.18 15.08
C PHE A 77 20.67 -2.55 14.74
N GLU A 78 20.49 -3.40 15.76
CA GLU A 78 19.80 -4.70 15.68
C GLU A 78 20.23 -5.64 14.53
N LYS A 79 21.54 -5.69 14.22
CA LYS A 79 22.12 -6.56 13.18
C LYS A 79 23.14 -7.58 13.71
N ALA A 80 23.33 -7.70 15.01
CA ALA A 80 24.37 -8.51 15.64
C ALA A 80 23.87 -9.94 15.97
N ARG A 81 23.83 -10.31 17.25
CA ARG A 81 23.39 -11.63 17.72
C ARG A 81 21.95 -11.91 17.28
N GLY A 82 21.66 -13.14 16.84
CA GLY A 82 20.32 -13.57 16.40
C GLY A 82 19.98 -13.23 14.94
N ARG A 83 20.82 -12.45 14.23
CA ARG A 83 20.60 -12.08 12.81
C ARG A 83 21.61 -12.72 11.85
N ARG A 84 22.67 -13.37 12.35
CA ARG A 84 23.73 -13.97 11.53
C ARG A 84 24.42 -15.12 12.26
N ASN A 85 24.89 -16.12 11.52
CA ASN A 85 25.49 -17.34 12.08
C ASN A 85 26.74 -17.07 12.92
N SER A 86 27.55 -16.07 12.54
CA SER A 86 28.81 -15.75 13.23
C SER A 86 28.64 -15.09 14.62
N ARG A 87 27.41 -14.82 15.07
CA ARG A 87 27.13 -14.19 16.37
C ARG A 87 26.03 -14.96 17.10
N GLY A 88 26.40 -16.10 17.70
CA GLY A 88 25.55 -16.92 18.55
C GLY A 88 24.59 -17.82 17.78
N PHE A 89 23.62 -17.25 17.07
CA PHE A 89 22.64 -17.98 16.25
C PHE A 89 22.04 -17.06 15.19
N LYS A 90 21.35 -17.66 14.21
CA LYS A 90 20.56 -16.95 13.21
C LYS A 90 19.13 -17.46 13.25
N VAL A 91 18.20 -16.52 13.27
CA VAL A 91 16.78 -16.75 13.03
C VAL A 91 16.40 -16.34 11.62
#